data_AF-K9PZ85-F1
#
_entry.id   AF-K9PZ85-F1
#
_cell.length_a   1.000
_cell.length_b   1.000
_cell.length_c   1.000
_cell.angle_alpha   90.00
_cell.angle_beta   90.00
_cell.angle_gamma   90.00
#
_symmetry.space_group_name_H-M   'P 1'
#
loop_
_entity.id
_entity.type
_entity.pdbx_description
1 polymer ?
#
loop_
_entity_poly.entity_id
_entity_poly.type
_entity_poly.pdbx_seq_one_letter_code
_entity_poly.pdbx_strand_id
1 'polypeptide(L)'
;MAQFWSDIAPQAYFWFKAFHIIGVVVWFAGLFYLVRLFVYHAEAEKEPEPAKGILKKQYELMEKRLYHIITQPGMYVTVVMAIAIISTEPAILKSWWLHAKLALVALLLVYHFYCGRIMKKLAAGECDWTGQQFRVLNEAPTLLLVTIVMLAVFKNSLPLNWTGGLILALIVFMAAAIQLYAKKRRNDQEKLRQAQTQVSTELVSNS
;
A
#
# COMPACT_ATOMS: atom_id res chain seq x y z
N MET A 1 -33.01 -16.01 28.68
CA MET A 1 -32.83 -15.89 27.22
C MET A 1 -32.94 -14.45 26.74
N ALA A 2 -34.03 -13.72 26.97
CA ALA A 2 -34.14 -12.30 26.56
C ALA A 2 -33.05 -11.38 27.15
N GLN A 3 -32.71 -11.55 28.44
CA GLN A 3 -31.63 -10.81 29.12
C GLN A 3 -30.23 -11.09 28.53
N PHE A 4 -29.97 -12.34 28.15
CA PHE A 4 -28.69 -12.74 27.55
C PHE A 4 -28.49 -12.06 26.18
N TRP A 5 -29.54 -12.00 25.36
CA TRP A 5 -29.49 -11.31 24.08
C TRP A 5 -29.46 -9.77 24.21
N SER A 6 -30.08 -9.20 25.25
CA SER A 6 -30.01 -7.75 25.52
C SER A 6 -28.62 -7.29 25.97
N ASP A 7 -27.88 -8.14 26.68
CA ASP A 7 -26.51 -7.85 27.13
C ASP A 7 -25.46 -8.01 26.02
N ILE A 8 -25.74 -8.85 25.00
CA ILE A 8 -24.83 -9.09 23.87
C ILE A 8 -24.92 -8.00 22.81
N ALA A 9 -26.08 -7.37 22.60
CA ALA A 9 -26.26 -6.37 21.56
C ALA A 9 -25.30 -5.17 21.67
N PRO A 10 -25.04 -4.59 22.86
CA PRO A 10 -24.01 -3.56 23.04
C PRO A 10 -22.58 -4.11 22.84
N GLN A 11 -22.34 -5.38 23.18
CA GLN A 11 -21.03 -6.02 23.02
C GLN A 11 -20.70 -6.35 21.56
N ALA A 12 -21.71 -6.66 20.75
CA ALA A 12 -21.56 -6.95 19.33
C ALA A 12 -20.92 -5.78 18.58
N TYR A 13 -21.29 -4.53 18.92
CA TYR A 13 -20.67 -3.33 18.37
C TYR A 13 -19.16 -3.28 18.63
N PHE A 14 -18.72 -3.58 19.86
CA PHE A 14 -17.31 -3.59 20.21
C PHE A 14 -16.56 -4.70 19.49
N TRP A 15 -17.15 -5.89 19.36
CA TRP A 15 -16.59 -6.97 18.56
C TRP A 15 -16.42 -6.60 17.09
N PHE A 16 -17.47 -6.06 16.45
CA PHE A 16 -17.37 -5.63 15.06
C PHE A 16 -16.32 -4.54 14.89
N LYS A 17 -16.24 -3.58 15.82
CA LYS A 17 -15.20 -2.55 15.80
C LYS A 17 -13.80 -3.13 15.95
N ALA A 18 -13.59 -4.07 16.87
CA ALA A 18 -12.30 -4.73 17.06
C ALA A 18 -11.87 -5.50 15.81
N PHE A 19 -12.74 -6.36 15.27
CA PHE A 19 -12.44 -7.11 14.05
C PHE A 19 -12.27 -6.20 12.82
N HIS A 20 -13.02 -5.09 12.73
CA HIS A 20 -12.80 -4.09 11.69
C HIS A 20 -11.38 -3.52 11.77
N ILE A 21 -10.91 -3.11 12.95
CA ILE A 21 -9.56 -2.58 13.13
C ILE A 21 -8.50 -3.63 12.77
N ILE A 22 -8.66 -4.87 13.25
CA ILE A 22 -7.77 -5.99 12.90
C ILE A 22 -7.73 -6.19 11.37
N GLY A 23 -8.91 -6.22 10.74
CA GLY A 23 -9.03 -6.33 9.28
C GLY A 23 -8.30 -5.20 8.56
N VAL A 24 -8.46 -3.94 9.02
CA VAL A 24 -7.79 -2.77 8.43
C VAL A 24 -6.28 -2.93 8.51
N VAL A 25 -5.74 -3.31 9.68
CA VAL A 25 -4.31 -3.52 9.87
C VAL A 25 -3.78 -4.59 8.93
N VAL A 26 -4.43 -5.76 8.88
CA VAL A 26 -4.05 -6.87 8.00
C VAL A 26 -4.12 -6.46 6.53
N TRP A 27 -5.18 -5.73 6.15
CA TRP A 27 -5.39 -5.30 4.77
C TRP A 27 -4.32 -4.31 4.32
N PHE A 28 -4.05 -3.26 5.10
CA PHE A 28 -3.04 -2.26 4.76
C PHE A 28 -1.62 -2.82 4.81
N ALA A 29 -1.31 -3.69 5.78
CA ALA A 29 -0.02 -4.39 5.81
C ALA A 29 0.20 -5.21 4.52
N GLY A 30 -0.84 -5.90 4.06
CA GLY A 30 -0.83 -6.61 2.79
C GLY A 30 -0.60 -5.69 1.59
N LEU A 31 -1.34 -4.57 1.49
CA LEU A 31 -1.20 -3.62 0.38
C LEU A 31 0.19 -2.96 0.33
N PHE A 32 0.74 -2.53 1.46
CA PHE A 32 2.09 -1.95 1.53
C PHE A 32 3.15 -2.95 1.09
N TYR A 33 3.05 -4.19 1.53
CA TYR A 33 4.05 -5.20 1.18
C TYR A 33 3.89 -5.69 -0.26
N LEU A 34 2.67 -5.77 -0.77
CA LEU A 34 2.38 -6.25 -2.12
C LEU A 34 2.96 -5.32 -3.19
N VAL A 35 2.74 -4.01 -3.07
CA VAL A 35 3.22 -3.06 -4.07
C VAL A 35 4.74 -2.95 -4.01
N ARG A 36 5.32 -3.14 -2.83
CA ARG A 36 6.77 -3.27 -2.67
C ARG A 36 7.33 -4.49 -3.39
N LEU A 37 6.63 -5.63 -3.37
CA LEU A 37 7.02 -6.80 -4.15
C LEU A 37 7.00 -6.51 -5.66
N PHE A 38 6.03 -5.74 -6.16
CA PHE A 38 6.00 -5.33 -7.58
C PHE A 38 7.23 -4.53 -7.98
N VAL A 39 7.76 -3.67 -7.10
CA VAL A 39 9.03 -2.96 -7.35
C VAL A 39 10.17 -3.97 -7.52
N TYR A 40 10.28 -4.94 -6.61
CA TYR A 40 11.36 -5.94 -6.66
C TYR A 40 11.24 -6.89 -7.85
N HIS A 41 10.02 -7.27 -8.21
CA HIS A 41 9.74 -8.05 -9.40
C HIS A 41 10.21 -7.32 -10.68
N ALA A 42 9.84 -6.04 -10.83
CA ALA A 42 10.25 -5.23 -11.97
C ALA A 42 11.76 -4.94 -12.01
N GLU A 43 12.44 -4.95 -10.86
CA GLU A 43 13.90 -4.83 -10.79
C GLU A 43 14.59 -6.15 -11.14
N ALA A 44 14.06 -7.30 -10.69
CA ALA A 44 14.58 -8.62 -11.00
C ALA A 44 14.49 -8.98 -12.49
N GLU A 45 13.52 -8.45 -13.23
CA GLU A 45 13.39 -8.64 -14.68
C GLU A 45 14.61 -8.09 -15.47
N LYS A 46 15.40 -7.20 -14.84
CA LYS A 46 16.61 -6.58 -15.41
C LYS A 46 17.91 -7.29 -15.05
N GLU A 47 17.86 -8.27 -14.14
CA GLU A 47 19.04 -9.05 -13.77
C GLU A 47 19.41 -10.02 -14.90
N PRO A 48 20.69 -10.40 -15.04
CA PRO A 48 21.10 -11.44 -15.97
C PRO A 48 20.61 -12.83 -15.50
N GLU A 49 20.51 -13.77 -16.44
CA GLU A 49 20.29 -15.18 -16.08
C GLU A 49 21.51 -15.75 -15.34
N PRO A 50 21.31 -16.64 -14.36
CA PRO A 50 20.07 -17.32 -13.96
C PRO A 50 19.23 -16.59 -12.89
N ALA A 51 19.70 -15.45 -12.38
CA ALA A 51 19.09 -14.78 -11.24
C ALA A 51 17.67 -14.30 -11.56
N LYS A 52 17.45 -13.78 -12.76
CA LYS A 52 16.15 -13.33 -13.27
C LYS A 52 15.07 -14.38 -13.13
N GLY A 53 15.25 -15.57 -13.71
CA GLY A 53 14.24 -16.63 -13.68
C GLY A 53 13.91 -17.11 -12.27
N ILE A 54 14.92 -17.20 -11.40
CA ILE A 54 14.76 -17.64 -10.00
C ILE A 54 13.96 -16.61 -9.21
N LEU A 55 14.36 -15.33 -9.28
CA LEU A 55 13.71 -14.25 -8.53
C LEU A 55 12.27 -14.01 -9.01
N LYS A 56 12.04 -14.02 -10.33
CA LYS A 56 10.70 -13.88 -10.90
C LYS A 56 9.73 -14.92 -10.34
N LYS A 57 10.11 -16.20 -10.41
CA LYS A 57 9.28 -17.31 -9.90
C LYS A 57 8.99 -17.16 -8.40
N GLN A 58 9.97 -16.70 -7.63
CA GLN A 58 9.80 -16.47 -6.20
C GLN A 58 8.87 -15.29 -5.91
N TYR A 59 9.03 -14.15 -6.59
CA TYR A 59 8.17 -12.99 -6.38
C TYR A 59 6.73 -13.26 -6.80
N GLU A 60 6.49 -13.94 -7.92
CA GLU A 60 5.14 -14.35 -8.31
C GLU A 60 4.45 -15.20 -7.23
N LEU A 61 5.19 -16.10 -6.59
CA LEU A 61 4.66 -16.92 -5.50
C LEU A 61 4.32 -16.08 -4.27
N MET A 62 5.23 -15.17 -3.88
CA MET A 62 5.04 -14.28 -2.74
C MET A 62 3.86 -13.33 -2.94
N GLU A 63 3.76 -12.71 -4.11
CA GLU A 63 2.65 -11.81 -4.48
C GLU A 63 1.31 -12.54 -4.45
N LYS A 64 1.22 -13.72 -5.10
CA LYS A 64 -0.02 -14.51 -5.13
C LYS A 64 -0.48 -14.92 -3.73
N ARG A 65 0.45 -15.39 -2.89
CA ARG A 65 0.14 -15.78 -1.50
C ARG A 65 -0.28 -14.58 -0.69
N LEU A 66 0.47 -13.48 -0.74
CA LEU A 66 0.17 -12.27 0.00
C LEU A 66 -1.19 -11.68 -0.38
N TYR A 67 -1.51 -11.63 -1.68
CA TYR A 67 -2.77 -11.08 -2.14
C TYR A 67 -3.97 -11.95 -1.72
N HIS A 68 -3.92 -13.26 -1.96
CA HIS A 68 -5.08 -14.14 -1.72
C HIS A 68 -5.21 -14.62 -0.28
N ILE A 69 -4.12 -14.79 0.47
CA ILE A 69 -4.14 -15.36 1.83
C ILE A 69 -4.25 -14.25 2.88
N ILE A 70 -3.65 -13.07 2.65
CA ILE A 70 -3.57 -12.01 3.66
C ILE A 70 -4.43 -10.82 3.25
N THR A 71 -4.16 -10.26 2.08
CA THR A 71 -4.71 -8.96 1.68
C THR A 71 -6.21 -9.05 1.39
N GLN A 72 -6.67 -10.07 0.65
CA GLN A 72 -8.08 -10.27 0.36
C GLN A 72 -8.92 -10.60 1.61
N PRO A 73 -8.53 -11.57 2.46
CA PRO A 73 -9.27 -11.84 3.70
C PRO A 73 -9.33 -10.62 4.62
N GLY A 74 -8.22 -9.86 4.75
CA GLY A 74 -8.21 -8.61 5.50
C GLY A 74 -9.20 -7.58 4.96
N MET A 75 -9.31 -7.45 3.64
CA MET A 75 -10.30 -6.59 2.98
C MET A 75 -11.73 -7.04 3.31
N TYR A 76 -12.04 -8.33 3.14
CA TYR A 76 -13.37 -8.85 3.42
C TYR A 76 -13.77 -8.62 4.88
N VAL A 77 -12.90 -8.95 5.83
CA VAL A 77 -13.14 -8.71 7.26
C VAL A 77 -13.39 -7.22 7.51
N THR A 78 -12.56 -6.34 6.94
CA THR A 78 -12.72 -4.89 7.08
C THR A 78 -14.11 -4.41 6.62
N VAL A 79 -14.50 -4.79 5.40
CA VAL A 79 -15.74 -4.33 4.77
C VAL A 79 -16.97 -4.91 5.46
N VAL A 80 -16.97 -6.22 5.72
CA VAL A 80 -18.11 -6.89 6.38
C VAL A 80 -18.31 -6.34 7.79
N MET A 81 -17.23 -6.15 8.55
CA MET A 81 -17.32 -5.56 9.89
C MET A 81 -17.75 -4.08 9.84
N ALA A 82 -17.33 -3.31 8.83
CA ALA A 82 -17.79 -1.94 8.65
C ALA A 82 -19.31 -1.87 8.41
N ILE A 83 -19.84 -2.75 7.56
CA ILE A 83 -21.28 -2.88 7.31
C ILE A 83 -21.99 -3.27 8.60
N ALA A 84 -21.47 -4.25 9.35
CA ALA A 84 -22.04 -4.67 10.63
C ALA A 84 -22.11 -3.52 11.65
N ILE A 85 -21.06 -2.70 11.76
CA ILE A 85 -21.06 -1.49 12.62
C ILE A 85 -22.15 -0.50 12.19
N ILE A 86 -22.28 -0.22 10.89
CA ILE A 86 -23.29 0.71 10.38
C ILE A 86 -24.71 0.19 10.66
N SER A 87 -24.92 -1.13 10.54
CA SER A 87 -26.21 -1.76 10.86
C SER A 87 -26.60 -1.64 12.34
N THR A 88 -25.62 -1.61 13.25
CA THR A 88 -25.88 -1.40 14.68
C THR A 88 -26.18 0.05 15.05
N GLU A 89 -25.71 1.02 14.26
CA GLU A 89 -25.93 2.45 14.50
C GLU A 89 -26.28 3.19 13.19
N PRO A 90 -27.50 3.00 12.63
CA PRO A 90 -27.86 3.56 11.33
C PRO A 90 -27.83 5.09 11.27
N ALA A 91 -28.00 5.75 12.43
CA ALA A 91 -27.95 7.20 12.54
C ALA A 91 -26.61 7.80 12.08
N ILE A 92 -25.51 7.02 12.14
CA ILE A 92 -24.18 7.47 11.71
C ILE A 92 -24.12 7.80 10.21
N LEU A 93 -25.01 7.21 9.41
CA LEU A 93 -25.17 7.50 7.97
C LEU A 93 -25.61 8.93 7.69
N LYS A 94 -26.21 9.64 8.66
CA LYS A 94 -26.59 11.05 8.48
C LYS A 94 -25.38 12.00 8.54
N SER A 95 -24.20 11.50 8.92
CA SER A 95 -23.01 12.33 9.09
C SER A 95 -22.21 12.45 7.79
N TRP A 96 -21.92 13.68 7.36
CA TRP A 96 -21.15 13.96 6.15
C TRP A 96 -19.77 13.27 6.13
N TRP A 97 -19.06 13.25 7.27
CA TRP A 97 -17.73 12.63 7.36
C TRP A 97 -17.71 11.15 6.97
N LEU A 98 -18.82 10.43 7.21
CA LEU A 98 -18.91 9.01 6.88
C LEU A 98 -19.04 8.81 5.38
N HIS A 99 -19.80 9.65 4.67
CA HIS A 99 -19.89 9.61 3.20
C HIS A 99 -18.52 9.87 2.56
N ALA A 100 -17.80 10.88 3.05
CA ALA A 100 -16.43 11.14 2.60
C ALA A 100 -15.50 9.95 2.87
N LYS A 101 -15.63 9.29 4.03
CA LYS A 101 -14.84 8.11 4.37
C LYS A 101 -15.18 6.93 3.45
N LEU A 102 -16.46 6.69 3.20
CA LEU A 102 -16.91 5.63 2.30
C LEU A 102 -16.43 5.86 0.86
N ALA A 103 -16.39 7.11 0.39
CA ALA A 103 -15.80 7.43 -0.92
C ALA A 103 -14.30 7.09 -0.97
N LEU A 104 -13.52 7.41 0.07
CA LEU A 104 -12.11 7.04 0.16
C LEU A 104 -11.90 5.53 0.26
N VAL A 105 -12.76 4.81 1.00
CA VAL A 105 -12.70 3.34 1.08
C VAL A 105 -13.08 2.71 -0.25
N ALA A 106 -14.03 3.26 -1.00
CA ALA A 106 -14.35 2.81 -2.34
C ALA A 106 -13.16 2.99 -3.28
N LEU A 107 -12.46 4.13 -3.21
CA LEU A 107 -11.21 4.35 -3.94
C LEU A 107 -10.12 3.33 -3.54
N LEU A 108 -10.00 3.00 -2.25
CA LEU A 108 -9.09 1.97 -1.76
C LEU A 108 -9.45 0.57 -2.27
N LEU A 109 -10.74 0.24 -2.41
CA LEU A 109 -11.18 -1.02 -3.02
C LEU A 109 -10.80 -1.09 -4.49
N VAL A 110 -11.04 -0.01 -5.25
CA VAL A 110 -10.59 0.09 -6.65
C VAL A 110 -9.08 -0.11 -6.74
N TYR A 111 -8.32 0.53 -5.86
CA TYR A 111 -6.86 0.35 -5.77
C TYR A 111 -6.47 -1.11 -5.48
N HIS A 112 -7.12 -1.76 -4.52
CA HIS A 112 -6.85 -3.16 -4.17
C HIS A 112 -7.05 -4.10 -5.37
N PHE A 113 -8.17 -3.97 -6.09
CA PHE A 113 -8.42 -4.80 -7.28
C PHE A 113 -7.48 -4.43 -8.43
N TYR A 114 -7.09 -3.17 -8.54
CA TYR A 114 -6.08 -2.72 -9.50
C TYR A 114 -4.71 -3.38 -9.23
N CYS A 115 -4.28 -3.48 -7.97
CA CYS A 115 -3.08 -4.25 -7.60
C CYS A 115 -3.21 -5.73 -8.00
N GLY A 116 -4.39 -6.35 -7.81
CA GLY A 116 -4.66 -7.71 -8.27
C GLY A 116 -4.53 -7.89 -9.78
N ARG A 117 -4.94 -6.88 -10.57
CA ARG A 117 -4.74 -6.85 -12.04
C ARG A 117 -3.27 -6.70 -12.41
N ILE A 118 -2.53 -5.82 -11.72
CA ILE A 118 -1.08 -5.64 -11.93
C ILE A 118 -0.32 -6.94 -11.64
N MET A 119 -0.61 -7.61 -10.52
CA MET A 119 0.00 -8.89 -10.16
C MET A 119 -0.17 -9.93 -11.28
N LYS A 120 -1.36 -10.03 -11.88
CA LYS A 120 -1.61 -10.94 -13.01
C LYS A 120 -0.80 -10.55 -14.24
N LYS A 121 -0.69 -9.25 -14.55
CA LYS A 121 0.12 -8.75 -15.67
C LYS A 121 1.61 -8.98 -15.47
N LEU A 122 2.13 -8.79 -14.26
CA LEU A 122 3.52 -9.07 -13.90
C LEU A 122 3.85 -10.55 -14.10
N ALA A 123 3.00 -11.44 -13.57
CA ALA A 123 3.17 -12.89 -13.76
C ALA A 123 3.08 -13.32 -15.25
N ALA A 124 2.27 -12.62 -16.06
CA ALA A 124 2.20 -12.87 -17.50
C ALA A 124 3.39 -12.28 -18.29
N GLY A 125 4.24 -11.44 -17.67
CA GLY A 125 5.30 -10.71 -18.35
C GLY A 125 4.81 -9.58 -19.26
N GLU A 126 3.55 -9.16 -19.14
CA GLU A 126 2.91 -8.11 -19.96
C GLU A 126 2.94 -6.73 -19.27
N CYS A 127 3.76 -6.56 -18.24
CA CYS A 127 3.79 -5.35 -17.43
C CYS A 127 4.99 -4.47 -17.78
N ASP A 128 4.72 -3.38 -18.52
CA ASP A 128 5.76 -2.41 -18.93
C ASP A 128 6.10 -1.38 -17.85
N TRP A 129 5.67 -1.61 -16.61
CA TRP A 129 5.87 -0.65 -15.53
C TRP A 129 7.28 -0.77 -14.96
N THR A 130 7.94 0.37 -14.83
CA THR A 130 9.25 0.47 -14.21
C THR A 130 9.16 0.41 -12.68
N GLY A 131 10.23 -0.02 -12.03
CA GLY A 131 10.33 0.00 -10.56
C GLY A 131 10.08 1.40 -9.95
N GLN A 132 10.32 2.49 -10.68
CA GLN A 132 10.00 3.84 -10.22
C GLN A 132 8.48 4.11 -10.22
N GLN A 133 7.76 3.67 -11.26
CA GLN A 133 6.30 3.77 -11.32
C GLN A 133 5.65 2.96 -10.19
N PHE A 134 6.17 1.76 -9.91
CA PHE A 134 5.70 0.97 -8.77
C PHE A 134 6.02 1.62 -7.41
N ARG A 135 7.14 2.33 -7.28
CA ARG A 135 7.41 3.12 -6.07
C ARG A 135 6.39 4.24 -5.87
N VAL A 136 6.01 4.95 -6.93
CA VAL A 136 4.94 5.96 -6.85
C VAL A 136 3.60 5.30 -6.49
N LEU A 137 3.30 4.15 -7.09
CA LEU A 137 2.10 3.36 -6.76
C LEU A 137 2.08 2.93 -5.29
N ASN A 138 3.25 2.65 -4.69
CA ASN A 138 3.40 2.23 -3.31
C ASN A 138 3.01 3.33 -2.30
N GLU A 139 2.98 4.59 -2.73
CA GLU A 139 2.61 5.71 -1.86
C GLU A 139 1.10 5.97 -1.78
N ALA A 140 0.34 5.52 -2.78
CA ALA A 140 -1.11 5.67 -2.79
C ALA A 140 -1.81 5.07 -1.55
N PRO A 141 -1.49 3.83 -1.08
CA PRO A 141 -2.08 3.30 0.14
C PRO A 141 -1.67 4.09 1.39
N THR A 142 -0.48 4.69 1.42
CA THR A 142 -0.02 5.52 2.54
C THR A 142 -0.89 6.78 2.65
N LEU A 143 -1.09 7.46 1.52
CA LEU A 143 -1.91 8.66 1.44
C LEU A 143 -3.37 8.36 1.82
N LEU A 144 -3.93 7.26 1.30
CA LEU A 144 -5.28 6.82 1.64
C LEU A 144 -5.40 6.49 3.13
N LEU A 145 -4.44 5.76 3.71
CA LEU A 145 -4.45 5.41 5.13
C LEU A 145 -4.49 6.67 6.01
N VAL A 146 -3.56 7.59 5.79
CA VAL A 146 -3.48 8.84 6.56
C VAL A 146 -4.79 9.61 6.45
N THR A 147 -5.30 9.81 5.23
CA THR A 147 -6.52 10.59 5.00
C THR A 147 -7.74 9.92 5.66
N ILE A 148 -7.90 8.61 5.52
CA ILE A 148 -9.00 7.84 6.13
C ILE A 148 -8.93 7.87 7.66
N VAL A 149 -7.74 7.70 8.25
CA VAL A 149 -7.55 7.72 9.71
C VAL A 149 -7.82 9.11 10.27
N MET A 150 -7.28 10.17 9.65
CA MET A 150 -7.57 11.55 10.05
C MET A 150 -9.08 11.83 9.98
N LEU A 151 -9.74 11.43 8.90
CA LEU A 151 -11.18 11.58 8.75
C LEU A 151 -11.97 10.82 9.82
N ALA A 152 -11.54 9.60 10.17
CA ALA A 152 -12.18 8.76 11.19
C ALA A 152 -12.00 9.30 12.62
N VAL A 153 -10.85 9.90 12.93
CA VAL A 153 -10.53 10.44 14.27
C VAL A 153 -11.21 11.79 14.48
N PHE A 154 -11.10 12.71 13.52
CA PHE A 154 -11.58 14.09 13.67
C PHE A 154 -13.05 14.26 13.25
N LYS A 155 -13.63 13.33 12.49
CA LYS A 155 -15.05 13.30 12.10
C LYS A 155 -15.54 14.68 11.58
N ASN A 156 -16.53 15.28 12.22
CA ASN A 156 -17.11 16.58 11.86
C ASN A 156 -16.23 17.78 12.28
N SER A 157 -15.22 17.56 13.10
CA SER A 157 -14.34 18.60 13.64
C SER A 157 -13.02 18.71 12.89
N LEU A 158 -12.96 18.23 11.63
CA LEU A 158 -11.76 18.36 10.80
C LEU A 158 -11.45 19.83 10.53
N PRO A 159 -10.32 20.37 11.01
CA PRO A 159 -9.88 21.69 10.62
C PRO A 159 -9.26 21.59 9.22
N LEU A 160 -10.08 21.70 8.16
CA LEU A 160 -9.66 21.55 6.75
C LEU A 160 -8.39 22.33 6.38
N ASN A 161 -8.18 23.46 7.06
CA ASN A 161 -7.07 24.39 6.85
C ASN A 161 -5.72 23.72 7.20
N TRP A 162 -5.64 23.10 8.38
CA TRP A 162 -4.41 22.50 8.89
C TRP A 162 -4.22 21.07 8.40
N THR A 163 -5.31 20.32 8.21
CA THR A 163 -5.24 18.95 7.66
C THR A 163 -4.87 18.94 6.18
N GLY A 164 -5.36 19.89 5.39
CA GLY A 164 -4.90 20.08 4.01
C GLY A 164 -3.40 20.36 3.94
N GLY A 165 -2.90 21.23 4.83
CA GLY A 165 -1.47 21.52 4.95
C GLY A 165 -0.63 20.30 5.37
N LEU A 166 -1.14 19.47 6.29
CA LEU A 166 -0.44 18.28 6.78
C LEU A 166 -0.40 17.16 5.73
N ILE A 167 -1.49 16.94 4.99
CA ILE A 167 -1.53 16.02 3.86
C ILE A 167 -0.58 16.50 2.75
N LEU A 168 -0.60 17.79 2.42
CA LEU A 168 0.32 18.36 1.42
C LEU A 168 1.78 18.22 1.87
N ALA A 169 2.08 18.50 3.14
CA ALA A 169 3.42 18.34 3.71
C ALA A 169 3.89 16.88 3.66
N LEU A 170 3.01 15.91 3.95
CA LEU A 170 3.32 14.49 3.80
C LEU A 170 3.58 14.09 2.35
N ILE A 171 2.76 14.56 1.40
CA ILE A 171 2.97 14.31 -0.03
C ILE A 171 4.31 14.89 -0.49
N VAL A 172 4.61 16.14 -0.12
CA VAL A 172 5.86 16.82 -0.47
C VAL A 172 7.06 16.12 0.17
N PHE A 173 6.97 15.75 1.46
CA PHE A 173 8.02 15.01 2.15
C PHE A 173 8.29 13.65 1.50
N MET A 174 7.24 12.92 1.15
CA MET A 174 7.32 11.61 0.52
C MET A 174 7.87 11.70 -0.90
N ALA A 175 7.44 12.69 -1.69
CA ALA A 175 8.01 12.98 -3.00
C ALA A 175 9.49 13.37 -2.91
N ALA A 176 9.87 14.20 -1.92
CA ALA A 176 11.25 14.56 -1.66
C ALA A 176 12.09 13.34 -1.24
N ALA A 177 11.58 12.46 -0.39
CA ALA A 177 12.25 11.22 -0.01
C ALA A 177 12.51 10.31 -1.22
N ILE A 178 11.53 10.17 -2.12
CA ILE A 178 11.69 9.42 -3.38
C ILE A 178 12.75 10.07 -4.27
N GLN A 179 12.73 11.39 -4.43
CA GLN A 179 13.69 12.12 -5.26
C GLN A 179 15.11 12.07 -4.68
N LEU A 180 15.26 12.19 -3.36
CA LEU A 180 16.54 12.09 -2.67
C LEU A 180 17.11 10.66 -2.77
N TYR A 181 16.27 9.65 -2.61
CA TYR A 181 16.66 8.26 -2.81
C TYR A 181 17.11 8.00 -4.26
N ALA A 182 16.33 8.49 -5.24
CA ALA A 182 16.67 8.36 -6.66
C ALA A 182 17.98 9.10 -7.01
N LYS A 183 18.18 10.30 -6.45
CA LYS A 183 19.41 11.10 -6.61
C LYS A 183 20.61 10.39 -6.01
N LYS A 184 20.47 9.81 -4.81
CA LYS A 184 21.55 9.06 -4.15
C LYS A 184 21.97 7.85 -4.99
N ARG A 185 21.01 7.04 -5.48
CA ARG A 185 21.29 5.88 -6.33
C ARG A 185 22.03 6.26 -7.62
N ARG A 186 21.66 7.38 -8.27
CA ARG A 186 22.35 7.85 -9.48
C ARG A 186 23.81 8.20 -9.18
N ASN A 187 24.05 8.93 -8.10
CA ASN A 187 25.41 9.29 -7.68
C ASN A 187 26.27 8.05 -7.34
N ASP A 188 25.67 7.02 -6.73
CA ASP A 188 26.39 5.78 -6.40
C ASP A 188 26.76 4.99 -7.67
N GLN A 189 25.89 4.97 -8.69
CA GLN A 189 26.20 4.38 -10.00
C GLN A 189 27.29 5.17 -10.76
N GLU A 190 27.28 6.51 -10.70
CA GLU A 190 28.32 7.36 -11.29
C GLU A 190 29.68 7.08 -10.65
N LYS A 191 29.74 6.95 -9.31
CA LYS A 191 30.98 6.59 -8.60
C LYS A 191 31.52 5.21 -9.00
N LEU A 192 30.65 4.21 -9.12
CA LEU A 192 31.04 2.86 -9.57
C LEU A 192 31.58 2.86 -11.00
N ARG A 193 30.94 3.62 -11.91
CA ARG A 193 31.43 3.79 -13.28
C ARG A 193 32.79 4.47 -13.31
N GLN A 194 32.98 5.55 -12.55
CA GLN A 194 34.27 6.25 -12.46
C GLN A 194 35.37 5.34 -11.91
N ALA A 195 35.09 4.55 -10.87
CA ALA A 195 36.02 3.57 -10.33
C ALA A 195 36.39 2.51 -11.36
N GLN A 196 35.42 1.98 -12.11
CA GLN A 196 35.68 1.01 -13.19
C GLN A 196 36.53 1.62 -14.32
N THR A 197 36.23 2.85 -14.74
CA THR A 197 37.01 3.55 -15.79
C THR A 197 38.45 3.84 -15.34
N GLN A 198 38.66 4.23 -14.08
CA GLN A 198 40.01 4.42 -13.52
C GLN A 198 40.81 3.12 -13.54
N VAL A 199 40.25 2.02 -13.04
CA VAL A 199 40.91 0.70 -13.04
C VAL A 199 41.26 0.24 -14.46
N SER A 200 40.36 0.41 -15.43
CA SER A 200 40.64 0.07 -16.82
C SER A 200 41.76 0.91 -17.44
N THR A 201 41.86 2.19 -17.07
CA THR A 201 42.90 3.09 -17.59
C THR A 201 44.27 2.75 -17.01
N GLU A 202 44.35 2.40 -15.71
CA GLU A 202 45.60 1.95 -15.09
C GLU A 202 46.12 0.65 -15.71
N LEU A 203 45.24 -0.33 -15.96
CA LEU A 203 45.62 -1.60 -16.59
C LEU A 203 46.21 -1.43 -18.00
N VAL A 204 45.67 -0.50 -18.79
CA VAL A 204 46.18 -0.18 -20.14
C VAL A 204 47.51 0.58 -20.08
N SER A 205 47.74 1.39 -19.05
CA SER A 205 49.00 2.13 -18.90
C SER A 205 50.18 1.28 -18.41
N ASN A 206 49.90 0.16 -17.72
CA ASN A 206 50.89 -0.77 -17.18
C ASN A 206 51.16 -1.98 -18.09
N SER A 207 50.51 -2.08 -19.25
CA SER A 207 50.73 -3.10 -20.29
C SER A 207 51.57 -2.56 -21.44
#